data_AF-A0A3C1FB27-F1
#
_entry.id   AF-A0A3C1FB27-F1
#
_cell.length_a   1.000
_cell.length_b   1.000
_cell.length_c   1.000
_cell.angle_alpha   90.00
_cell.angle_beta   90.00
_cell.angle_gamma   90.00
#
_symmetry.space_group_name_H-M   'P 1'
#
loop_
_entity.id
_entity.type
_entity.pdbx_description
1 polymer ?
#
loop_
_entity_poly.entity_id
_entity_poly.type
_entity_poly.pdbx_seq_one_letter_code
_entity_poly.pdbx_strand_id
1 'polypeptide(L)'
;KKIVTPAQQATVSAYQVEAAKKSDLERGDLNKIKTGVFTGAYAINPVNGKKIPVWTSDYVLMGYGTGAIMAVPAHDERDYAFAKKFGLEIIEVIKSEQGVEKEAFTGDGELINSGFLNGLRVKESKAAMIKWLTERGLGKAKTTYKLRDWVFARQRYWGEPIPIVHCPKCGVVPLPEDQLPLTLPEVEKFEPSGTGESPLATVDSWVNTTCPHCGGPAKRET
;
A
#
# COMPACT_ATOMS: atom_id res chain seq x y z
N LYS A 1 6.34 18.67 -2.42
CA LYS A 1 5.98 17.65 -1.41
C LYS A 1 5.85 18.35 -0.07
N LYS A 2 4.73 18.23 0.67
CA LYS A 2 4.46 19.07 1.87
C LYS A 2 5.19 18.61 3.15
N ILE A 3 5.66 17.36 3.20
CA ILE A 3 6.22 16.73 4.42
C ILE A 3 7.73 16.47 4.26
N VAL A 4 8.40 17.13 3.31
CA VAL A 4 9.85 16.98 3.11
C VAL A 4 10.47 18.37 3.17
N THR A 5 11.45 18.55 4.05
CA THR A 5 12.16 19.83 4.13
C THR A 5 13.09 20.01 2.93
N PRO A 6 13.43 21.26 2.55
CA PRO A 6 14.34 21.49 1.43
C PRO A 6 15.68 20.75 1.56
N ALA A 7 16.23 20.70 2.79
CA ALA A 7 17.49 20.01 3.06
C ALA A 7 17.43 18.50 2.82
N GLN A 8 16.27 17.87 2.99
CA GLN A 8 16.10 16.43 2.81
C GLN A 8 15.57 16.04 1.42
N GLN A 9 15.26 17.03 0.57
CA GLN A 9 14.57 16.78 -0.70
C GLN A 9 15.37 15.92 -1.67
N ALA A 10 16.68 16.14 -1.77
CA ALA A 10 17.56 15.33 -2.63
C ALA A 10 17.62 13.88 -2.15
N THR A 11 17.90 13.67 -0.87
CA THR A 11 18.01 12.33 -0.25
C THR A 11 16.71 11.54 -0.35
N VAL A 12 15.58 12.16 -0.04
CA VAL A 12 14.26 11.51 -0.12
C VAL A 12 13.92 11.15 -1.57
N SER A 13 14.21 12.04 -2.53
CA SER A 13 13.91 11.77 -3.93
C SER A 13 14.78 10.65 -4.50
N ALA A 14 16.07 10.62 -4.17
CA ALA A 14 16.95 9.51 -4.53
C ALA A 14 16.46 8.17 -3.93
N TYR A 15 16.08 8.17 -2.66
CA TYR A 15 15.55 6.98 -2.00
C TYR A 15 14.25 6.47 -2.65
N GLN A 16 13.36 7.38 -3.07
CA GLN A 16 12.13 7.01 -3.76
C GLN A 16 12.39 6.37 -5.12
N VAL A 17 13.39 6.84 -5.87
CA VAL A 17 13.80 6.22 -7.14
C VAL A 17 14.30 4.80 -6.90
N GLU A 18 15.16 4.59 -5.90
CA GLU A 18 15.65 3.24 -5.56
C GLU A 18 14.54 2.32 -5.05
N ALA A 19 13.62 2.83 -4.23
CA ALA A 19 12.49 2.04 -3.74
C ALA A 19 11.52 1.65 -4.87
N ALA A 20 11.34 2.50 -5.88
CA ALA A 20 10.48 2.24 -7.03
C ALA A 20 11.01 1.15 -7.97
N LYS A 21 12.31 0.84 -7.93
CA LYS A 21 12.92 -0.26 -8.68
C LYS A 21 12.62 -1.64 -8.08
N LYS A 22 12.10 -1.69 -6.86
CA LYS A 22 11.77 -2.92 -6.14
C LYS A 22 10.28 -3.23 -6.26
N SER A 23 9.95 -4.49 -6.48
CA SER A 23 8.59 -5.02 -6.38
C SER A 23 8.08 -4.97 -4.93
N ASP A 24 6.77 -5.02 -4.76
CA ASP A 24 6.13 -5.11 -3.44
C ASP A 24 6.60 -6.34 -2.66
N LEU A 25 6.90 -7.45 -3.36
CA LEU A 25 7.42 -8.68 -2.75
C LEU A 25 8.83 -8.48 -2.18
N GLU A 26 9.71 -7.81 -2.93
CA GLU A 26 11.08 -7.47 -2.48
C GLU A 26 11.09 -6.46 -1.33
N ARG A 27 10.02 -5.67 -1.20
CA ARG A 27 9.85 -4.67 -0.14
C ARG A 27 9.16 -5.21 1.11
N GLY A 28 8.39 -6.27 0.98
CA GLY A 28 7.65 -6.93 2.06
C GLY A 28 8.49 -7.89 2.89
N ASP A 29 7.99 -9.11 3.10
CA ASP A 29 8.54 -10.07 4.07
C ASP A 29 9.93 -10.61 3.70
N LEU A 30 10.32 -10.53 2.42
CA LEU A 30 11.66 -10.92 1.97
C LEU A 30 12.74 -9.88 2.33
N ASN A 31 12.34 -8.66 2.73
CA ASN A 31 13.27 -7.59 3.01
C ASN A 31 13.91 -7.73 4.40
N LYS A 32 15.09 -8.37 4.42
CA LYS A 32 15.91 -8.52 5.63
C LYS A 32 16.62 -7.22 6.05
N ILE A 33 16.79 -6.26 5.13
CA ILE A 33 17.53 -5.02 5.39
C ILE A 33 16.57 -3.86 5.50
N LYS A 34 16.34 -3.37 6.73
CA LYS A 34 15.52 -2.18 6.96
C LYS A 34 16.22 -0.95 6.38
N THR A 35 15.57 -0.23 5.47
CA THR A 35 16.08 1.02 4.89
C THR A 35 15.08 2.14 5.09
N GLY A 36 15.53 3.39 5.18
CA GLY A 36 14.64 4.52 5.32
C GLY A 36 15.39 5.83 5.42
N VAL A 37 14.69 6.93 5.19
CA VAL A 37 15.24 8.29 5.19
C VAL A 37 14.35 9.20 6.03
N PHE A 38 14.97 10.00 6.89
CA PHE A 38 14.29 11.05 7.63
C PHE A 38 13.87 12.16 6.69
N THR A 39 12.59 12.54 6.73
CA THR A 39 12.04 13.54 5.81
C THR A 39 12.38 14.99 6.21
N GLY A 40 12.93 15.20 7.41
CA GLY A 40 13.12 16.53 7.99
C GLY A 40 11.88 17.08 8.69
N ALA A 41 10.72 16.43 8.51
CA ALA A 41 9.46 16.85 9.10
C ALA A 41 9.13 16.06 10.37
N TYR A 42 8.28 16.66 11.20
CA TYR A 42 7.74 16.05 12.41
C TYR A 42 6.22 16.07 12.36
N ALA A 43 5.60 15.03 12.90
CA ALA A 43 4.17 15.03 13.22
C ALA A 43 3.97 15.22 14.73
N ILE A 44 2.75 15.59 15.13
CA ILE A 44 2.37 15.68 16.54
C ILE A 44 1.54 14.44 16.86
N ASN A 45 1.96 13.68 17.88
CA ASN A 45 1.14 12.61 18.40
C ASN A 45 -0.11 13.23 19.07
N PRO A 46 -1.33 12.90 18.59
CA PRO A 46 -2.55 13.54 19.06
C PRO A 46 -2.92 13.20 20.51
N VAL A 47 -2.31 12.18 21.10
CA VAL A 47 -2.60 11.69 22.46
C VAL A 47 -1.76 12.43 23.50
N ASN A 48 -0.47 12.64 23.23
CA ASN A 48 0.48 13.20 24.20
C ASN A 48 1.17 14.50 23.75
N GLY A 49 0.87 15.00 22.54
CA GLY A 49 1.41 16.24 22.00
C GLY A 49 2.90 16.19 21.62
N LYS A 50 3.57 15.05 21.76
CA LYS A 50 5.00 14.92 21.44
C LYS A 50 5.23 15.01 19.93
N LYS A 51 6.34 15.64 19.55
CA LYS A 51 6.84 15.64 18.17
C LYS A 51 7.46 14.28 17.86
N ILE A 52 7.02 13.67 16.78
CA ILE A 52 7.54 12.39 16.26
C ILE A 52 8.17 12.62 14.88
N PRO A 53 9.38 12.11 14.62
CA PRO A 53 10.03 12.30 13.33
C PRO A 53 9.30 11.50 12.24
N VAL A 54 9.11 12.11 11.07
CA VAL A 54 8.49 11.44 9.93
C VAL A 54 9.57 10.84 9.03
N TRP A 55 9.49 9.53 8.81
CA TRP A 55 10.40 8.78 7.97
C TRP A 55 9.69 8.23 6.74
N THR A 56 10.43 8.09 5.64
CA THR A 56 10.01 7.30 4.48
C THR A 56 10.78 6.00 4.47
N SER A 57 10.10 4.89 4.20
CA SER A 57 10.73 3.56 4.17
C SER A 57 10.01 2.63 3.20
N ASP A 58 10.76 1.73 2.58
CA ASP A 58 10.28 0.81 1.55
C ASP A 58 9.40 -0.31 2.10
N TYR A 59 9.51 -0.68 3.38
CA TYR A 59 8.63 -1.69 4.00
C TYR A 59 7.19 -1.19 4.26
N VAL A 60 6.94 0.11 4.14
CA VAL A 60 5.58 0.68 4.17
C VAL A 60 5.01 0.67 2.76
N LEU A 61 4.01 -0.18 2.53
CA LEU A 61 3.41 -0.38 1.21
C LEU A 61 2.24 0.58 0.97
N MET A 62 2.28 1.32 -0.14
CA MET A 62 1.24 2.30 -0.49
C MET A 62 -0.13 1.66 -0.73
N GLY A 63 -0.17 0.42 -1.23
CA GLY A 63 -1.40 -0.32 -1.42
C GLY A 63 -1.98 -0.95 -0.15
N TYR A 64 -1.38 -0.74 1.03
CA TYR A 64 -1.86 -1.30 2.30
C TYR A 64 -2.22 -0.20 3.31
N GLY A 65 -3.40 -0.32 3.92
CA GLY A 65 -3.88 0.63 4.92
C GLY A 65 -4.05 2.03 4.33
N THR A 66 -3.25 2.98 4.82
CA THR A 66 -3.24 4.39 4.35
C THR A 66 -1.93 4.77 3.66
N GLY A 67 -1.04 3.80 3.40
CA GLY A 67 0.33 4.08 2.92
C GLY A 67 1.21 4.80 3.94
N ALA A 68 0.78 4.83 5.20
CA ALA A 68 1.51 5.39 6.35
C ALA A 68 1.17 4.59 7.60
N ILE A 69 2.13 4.42 8.49
CA ILE A 69 1.95 3.72 9.77
C ILE A 69 2.50 4.58 10.91
N MET A 70 1.99 4.35 12.11
CA MET A 70 2.71 4.72 13.33
C MET A 70 3.66 3.58 13.68
N ALA A 71 4.92 3.89 13.95
CA ALA A 71 5.87 2.90 14.43
C ALA A 71 5.82 2.83 15.96
N VAL A 72 5.74 1.62 16.52
CA VAL A 72 5.77 1.38 17.97
C VAL A 72 6.87 0.36 18.28
N PRO A 73 8.15 0.79 18.27
CA PRO A 73 9.29 -0.12 18.32
C PRO A 73 9.29 -1.09 19.51
N ALA A 74 8.80 -0.66 20.66
CA ALA A 74 8.79 -1.50 21.85
C ALA A 74 7.86 -2.73 21.72
N HIS A 75 6.92 -2.72 20.76
CA HIS A 75 5.85 -3.73 20.64
C HIS A 75 5.58 -4.22 19.20
N ASP A 76 6.46 -3.90 18.23
CA ASP A 76 6.49 -4.49 16.88
C ASP A 76 7.94 -4.77 16.48
N GLU A 77 8.26 -6.01 16.13
CA GLU A 77 9.62 -6.46 15.82
C GLU A 77 10.25 -5.73 14.61
N ARG A 78 9.44 -5.37 13.61
CA ARG A 78 9.92 -4.67 12.41
C ARG A 78 10.26 -3.23 12.74
N ASP A 79 9.40 -2.59 13.54
CA ASP A 79 9.63 -1.23 14.05
C ASP A 79 10.84 -1.21 15.00
N TYR A 80 11.02 -2.25 15.82
CA TYR A 80 12.16 -2.42 16.71
C TYR A 80 13.47 -2.48 15.92
N ALA A 81 13.55 -3.36 14.92
CA ALA A 81 14.72 -3.50 14.06
C ALA A 81 15.04 -2.17 13.33
N PHE A 82 14.01 -1.46 12.88
CA PHE A 82 14.17 -0.14 12.27
C PHE A 82 14.70 0.88 13.29
N ALA A 83 14.08 0.99 14.46
CA ALA A 83 14.47 1.92 15.51
C ALA A 83 15.90 1.68 16.00
N LYS A 84 16.29 0.42 16.24
CA LYS A 84 17.66 0.07 16.63
C LYS A 84 18.67 0.47 15.55
N LYS A 85 18.35 0.25 14.26
CA LYS A 85 19.23 0.61 13.15
C LYS A 85 19.42 2.12 13.01
N PHE A 86 18.37 2.91 13.20
CA PHE A 86 18.37 4.35 12.98
C PHE A 86 18.49 5.18 14.27
N GLY A 87 18.71 4.53 15.43
CA GLY A 87 18.86 5.19 16.72
C GLY A 87 17.60 5.93 17.18
N LEU A 88 16.42 5.39 16.89
CA LEU A 88 15.14 6.00 17.28
C LEU A 88 14.75 5.56 18.69
N GLU A 89 13.96 6.42 19.35
CA GLU A 89 13.45 6.17 20.71
C GLU A 89 12.57 4.91 20.76
N ILE A 90 12.78 4.08 21.78
CA ILE A 90 12.01 2.88 22.05
C ILE A 90 11.34 3.09 23.41
N ILE A 91 10.03 3.32 23.40
CA ILE A 91 9.25 3.61 24.61
C ILE A 91 8.36 2.41 24.93
N GLU A 92 8.60 1.78 26.07
CA GLU A 92 7.72 0.72 26.58
C GLU A 92 6.40 1.32 27.08
N VAL A 93 5.29 0.82 26.52
CA VAL A 93 3.93 1.20 26.91
C VAL A 93 3.06 0.01 27.32
N ILE A 94 3.49 -1.22 27.04
CA ILE A 94 2.92 -2.46 27.59
C ILE A 94 3.99 -3.06 28.49
N LYS A 95 3.68 -3.23 29.77
CA LYS A 95 4.60 -3.78 30.75
C LYS A 95 5.01 -5.20 30.37
N SER A 96 6.30 -5.43 30.21
CA SER A 96 6.91 -6.75 30.07
C SER A 96 7.77 -7.09 31.29
N GLU A 97 7.97 -8.38 31.56
CA GLU A 97 8.83 -8.81 32.68
C GLU A 97 10.31 -8.56 32.41
N GLN A 98 10.71 -8.58 31.14
CA GLN A 98 12.10 -8.50 30.70
C GLN A 98 12.49 -7.11 30.15
N GLY A 99 11.55 -6.17 30.12
CA GLY A 99 11.68 -4.89 29.42
C GLY A 99 11.71 -5.06 27.90
N VAL A 100 12.16 -4.01 27.21
CA VAL A 100 12.23 -3.93 25.73
C VAL A 100 13.64 -3.57 25.23
N GLU A 101 14.66 -3.78 26.08
CA GLU A 101 16.04 -3.39 25.75
C GLU A 101 16.70 -4.31 24.70
N LYS A 102 16.34 -5.60 24.75
CA LYS A 102 16.89 -6.64 23.89
C LYS A 102 16.03 -6.87 22.65
N GLU A 103 14.71 -6.97 22.84
CA GLU A 103 13.74 -7.23 21.79
C GLU A 103 12.40 -6.53 22.05
N ALA A 104 11.53 -6.50 21.04
CA ALA A 104 10.17 -5.99 21.18
C ALA A 104 9.31 -6.97 21.98
N PHE A 105 8.48 -6.44 22.88
CA PHE A 105 7.47 -7.22 23.56
C PHE A 105 6.14 -7.18 22.80
N THR A 106 5.78 -8.28 22.14
CA THR A 106 4.57 -8.40 21.31
C THR A 106 3.38 -9.08 22.01
N GLY A 107 3.54 -9.38 23.30
CA GLY A 107 2.53 -10.05 24.13
C GLY A 107 1.41 -9.12 24.64
N ASP A 108 0.53 -9.69 25.47
CA ASP A 108 -0.46 -8.93 26.24
C ASP A 108 0.10 -8.59 27.62
N GLY A 109 -0.32 -7.45 28.16
CA GLY A 109 0.16 -6.91 29.43
C GLY A 109 -0.62 -5.67 29.84
N GLU A 110 -0.29 -5.17 31.03
CA GLU A 110 -0.86 -3.92 31.53
C GLU A 110 -0.20 -2.72 30.85
N LEU A 111 -1.00 -1.72 30.50
CA LEU A 111 -0.48 -0.49 29.92
C LEU A 111 0.23 0.34 31.00
N ILE A 112 1.39 0.85 30.62
CA ILE A 112 2.23 1.78 31.40
C ILE A 112 2.61 2.97 30.51
N ASN A 113 3.11 4.05 31.10
CA ASN A 113 3.53 5.26 30.36
C ASN A 113 2.48 5.83 29.38
N SER A 114 1.19 5.56 29.64
CA SER A 114 0.06 5.79 28.72
C SER A 114 -1.06 6.64 29.34
N GLY A 115 -0.78 7.33 30.45
CA GLY A 115 -1.72 8.27 31.09
C GLY A 115 -3.02 7.58 31.55
N PHE A 116 -4.15 8.01 30.99
CA PHE A 116 -5.48 7.49 31.35
C PHE A 116 -5.71 6.01 31.01
N LEU A 117 -4.81 5.41 30.23
CA LEU A 117 -4.85 3.98 29.91
C LEU A 117 -4.04 3.11 30.87
N ASN A 118 -3.25 3.71 31.77
CA ASN A 118 -2.40 2.95 32.69
C ASN A 118 -3.22 1.96 33.53
N GLY A 119 -2.72 0.73 33.67
CA GLY A 119 -3.37 -0.35 34.41
C GLY A 119 -4.43 -1.14 33.62
N LEU A 120 -4.87 -0.66 32.45
CA LEU A 120 -5.75 -1.44 31.57
C LEU A 120 -4.95 -2.52 30.83
N ARG A 121 -5.60 -3.62 30.44
CA ARG A 121 -5.00 -4.59 29.50
C ARG A 121 -5.22 -4.21 28.05
N VAL A 122 -4.45 -4.80 27.12
CA VAL A 122 -4.41 -4.39 25.69
C VAL A 122 -5.79 -4.40 25.03
N LYS A 123 -6.64 -5.39 25.34
CA LYS A 123 -8.00 -5.47 24.76
C LYS A 123 -8.87 -4.29 25.20
N GLU A 124 -8.84 -3.95 26.49
CA GLU A 124 -9.65 -2.88 27.08
C GLU A 124 -9.12 -1.51 26.68
N SER A 125 -7.80 -1.35 26.64
CA SER A 125 -7.15 -0.09 26.24
C SER A 125 -7.40 0.25 24.78
N LYS A 126 -7.47 -0.75 23.88
CA LYS A 126 -7.89 -0.55 22.47
C LYS A 126 -9.29 0.05 22.41
N ALA A 127 -10.25 -0.50 23.14
CA ALA A 127 -11.62 0.01 23.16
C ALA A 127 -11.69 1.44 23.74
N ALA A 128 -11.00 1.69 24.86
CA ALA A 128 -10.94 3.00 25.50
C ALA A 128 -10.29 4.06 24.59
N MET A 129 -9.18 3.73 23.93
CA MET A 129 -8.48 4.64 23.02
C MET A 129 -9.31 4.96 21.78
N ILE A 130 -9.97 3.96 21.18
CA ILE A 130 -10.87 4.17 20.02
C ILE A 130 -11.98 5.16 20.40
N LYS A 131 -12.62 4.97 21.55
CA LYS A 131 -13.64 5.89 22.06
C LYS A 131 -13.07 7.30 22.25
N TRP A 132 -11.94 7.41 22.96
CA TRP A 132 -11.30 8.69 23.25
C TRP A 132 -10.93 9.49 21.99
N LEU A 133 -10.37 8.82 20.97
CA LEU A 133 -10.02 9.43 19.68
C LEU A 133 -11.26 9.88 18.90
N THR A 134 -12.32 9.07 18.93
CA THR A 134 -13.57 9.35 18.20
C THR A 134 -14.29 10.56 18.78
N GLU A 135 -14.41 10.64 20.11
CA GLU A 135 -15.06 11.77 20.80
C GLU A 135 -14.37 13.11 20.56
N ARG A 136 -13.07 13.09 20.22
CA ARG A 136 -12.25 14.29 19.95
C ARG A 136 -12.09 14.59 18.46
N GLY A 137 -12.66 13.78 17.58
CA GLY A 137 -12.48 13.92 16.13
C GLY A 137 -11.04 13.69 15.66
N LEU A 138 -10.22 12.97 16.44
CA LEU A 138 -8.81 12.70 16.16
C LEU A 138 -8.60 11.35 15.45
N GLY A 139 -9.66 10.54 15.35
CA GLY A 139 -9.64 9.25 14.67
C GLY A 139 -11.01 8.60 14.64
N LYS A 140 -11.10 7.45 13.98
CA LYS A 140 -12.31 6.61 13.95
C LYS A 140 -11.93 5.14 13.86
N ALA A 141 -12.79 4.28 14.38
CA ALA A 141 -12.65 2.83 14.19
C ALA A 141 -12.68 2.47 12.70
N LYS A 142 -11.84 1.53 12.29
CA LYS A 142 -11.82 0.99 10.92
C LYS A 142 -11.46 -0.49 10.96
N THR A 143 -12.25 -1.31 10.29
CA THR A 143 -11.92 -2.71 10.00
C THR A 143 -11.22 -2.77 8.66
N THR A 144 -10.13 -3.52 8.57
CA THR A 144 -9.34 -3.71 7.34
C THR A 144 -9.03 -5.17 7.13
N TYR A 145 -8.89 -5.58 5.88
CA TYR A 145 -8.57 -6.95 5.50
C TYR A 145 -7.21 -7.01 4.80
N LYS A 146 -6.49 -8.12 4.97
CA LYS A 146 -5.29 -8.42 4.16
C LYS A 146 -5.64 -8.82 2.72
N LEU A 147 -6.92 -9.12 2.46
CA LEU A 147 -7.43 -9.48 1.15
C LEU A 147 -7.13 -8.35 0.13
N ARG A 148 -6.74 -8.76 -1.07
CA ARG A 148 -6.49 -7.88 -2.22
C ARG A 148 -7.57 -8.10 -3.27
N ASP A 149 -7.79 -7.07 -4.08
CA ASP A 149 -8.62 -7.21 -5.27
C ASP A 149 -8.02 -8.25 -6.22
N TRP A 150 -8.89 -8.98 -6.90
CA TRP A 150 -8.46 -10.01 -7.82
C TRP A 150 -8.07 -9.39 -9.15
N VAL A 151 -6.76 -9.38 -9.43
CA VAL A 151 -6.25 -9.07 -10.76
C VAL A 151 -6.40 -10.31 -11.64
N PHE A 152 -7.40 -10.30 -12.52
CA PHE A 152 -7.68 -11.41 -13.45
C PHE A 152 -7.27 -11.12 -14.90
N ALA A 153 -7.04 -9.85 -15.28
CA ALA A 153 -6.52 -9.50 -16.60
C ALA A 153 -5.14 -10.12 -16.84
N ARG A 154 -4.90 -10.62 -18.06
CA ARG A 154 -3.67 -11.32 -18.44
C ARG A 154 -3.20 -10.83 -19.81
N GLN A 155 -1.91 -10.53 -19.94
CA GLN A 155 -1.27 -10.22 -21.22
C GLN A 155 -0.96 -11.54 -21.96
N ARG A 156 -2.01 -12.27 -22.34
CA ARG A 156 -1.94 -13.60 -22.95
C ARG A 156 -3.00 -13.72 -24.03
N TYR A 157 -2.65 -14.38 -25.12
CA TYR A 157 -3.60 -14.69 -26.20
C TYR A 157 -4.66 -15.70 -25.76
N TRP A 158 -4.26 -16.83 -25.18
CA TRP A 158 -5.18 -17.94 -24.89
C TRP A 158 -5.98 -17.71 -23.60
N GLY A 159 -7.05 -16.92 -23.73
CA GLY A 159 -7.99 -16.59 -22.66
C GLY A 159 -9.27 -15.98 -23.23
N GLU A 160 -10.27 -15.80 -22.37
CA GLU A 160 -11.50 -15.12 -22.75
C GLU A 160 -11.24 -13.62 -22.96
N PRO A 161 -11.59 -13.04 -24.12
CA PRO A 161 -11.49 -11.61 -24.33
C PRO A 161 -12.36 -10.82 -23.34
N ILE A 162 -11.78 -9.79 -22.74
CA ILE A 162 -12.53 -8.90 -21.83
C ILE A 162 -13.46 -8.03 -22.69
N PRO A 163 -14.80 -8.04 -22.45
CA PRO A 163 -15.78 -7.36 -23.30
C PRO A 163 -15.84 -5.85 -23.03
N ILE A 164 -14.70 -5.18 -23.17
CA ILE A 164 -14.48 -3.76 -22.95
C ILE A 164 -13.88 -3.13 -24.22
N VAL A 165 -14.29 -1.91 -24.51
CA VAL A 165 -13.78 -1.07 -25.59
C VAL A 165 -13.32 0.29 -25.02
N HIS A 166 -12.10 0.68 -25.38
CA HIS A 166 -11.49 1.97 -25.07
C HIS A 166 -11.82 2.98 -26.17
N CYS A 167 -12.68 3.95 -25.86
CA CYS A 167 -13.06 5.03 -26.75
C CYS A 167 -12.41 6.36 -26.32
N PRO A 168 -11.71 7.09 -27.21
CA PRO A 168 -11.11 8.39 -26.88
C PRO A 168 -12.10 9.46 -26.40
N LYS A 169 -13.39 9.33 -26.75
CA LYS A 169 -14.45 10.27 -26.36
C LYS A 169 -15.24 9.80 -25.12
N CYS A 170 -15.47 8.51 -24.98
CA CYS A 170 -16.36 7.94 -23.96
C CYS A 170 -15.64 7.24 -22.81
N GLY A 171 -14.33 6.99 -22.92
CA GLY A 171 -13.55 6.25 -21.93
C GLY A 171 -13.71 4.73 -22.09
N VAL A 172 -13.81 4.04 -20.96
CA VAL A 172 -13.96 2.57 -20.88
C VAL A 172 -15.43 2.21 -21.03
N VAL A 173 -15.78 1.52 -22.13
CA VAL A 173 -17.17 1.21 -22.49
C VAL A 173 -17.36 -0.30 -22.58
N PRO A 174 -18.34 -0.90 -21.87
CA PRO A 174 -18.64 -2.31 -22.02
C PRO A 174 -19.30 -2.61 -23.36
N LEU A 175 -19.04 -3.80 -23.90
CA LEU A 175 -19.82 -4.32 -25.02
C LEU A 175 -21.27 -4.60 -24.58
N PRO A 176 -22.26 -4.28 -25.43
CA PRO A 176 -23.64 -4.73 -25.26
C PRO A 176 -23.77 -6.25 -25.22
N GLU A 177 -24.78 -6.76 -24.49
CA GLU A 177 -25.00 -8.21 -24.32
C GLU A 177 -25.32 -8.92 -25.65
N ASP A 178 -25.97 -8.25 -26.59
CA ASP A 178 -26.26 -8.76 -27.93
C ASP A 178 -25.03 -8.84 -28.85
N GLN A 179 -23.89 -8.28 -28.44
CA GLN A 179 -22.60 -8.40 -29.11
C GLN A 179 -21.70 -9.47 -28.47
N LEU A 180 -22.20 -10.20 -27.48
CA LEU A 180 -21.52 -11.34 -26.87
C LEU A 180 -21.90 -12.66 -27.57
N PRO A 181 -20.99 -13.66 -27.58
CA PRO A 181 -19.65 -13.64 -27.00
C PRO A 181 -18.66 -12.83 -27.85
N LEU A 182 -17.73 -12.13 -27.19
CA LEU A 182 -16.56 -11.62 -27.86
C LEU A 182 -15.60 -12.77 -28.13
N THR A 183 -15.56 -13.23 -29.38
CA THR A 183 -14.71 -14.35 -29.79
C THR A 183 -13.24 -13.92 -29.92
N LEU A 184 -12.35 -14.79 -29.46
CA LEU A 184 -10.92 -14.66 -29.64
C LEU A 184 -10.58 -14.82 -31.15
N PRO A 185 -9.75 -13.96 -31.75
CA PRO A 185 -9.41 -14.06 -33.16
C PRO A 185 -8.45 -15.23 -33.38
N GLU A 186 -8.62 -16.00 -34.44
CA GLU A 186 -7.63 -17.00 -34.84
C GLU A 186 -6.38 -16.32 -35.41
N VAL A 187 -5.21 -16.56 -34.80
CA VAL A 187 -3.94 -15.99 -35.24
C VAL A 187 -2.83 -17.05 -35.29
N GLU A 188 -1.96 -16.94 -36.30
CA GLU A 188 -0.78 -17.82 -36.43
C GLU A 188 0.34 -17.47 -35.43
N LYS A 189 0.46 -16.18 -35.07
CA LYS A 189 1.50 -15.65 -34.17
C LYS A 189 0.90 -15.22 -32.84
N PHE A 190 0.74 -16.18 -31.93
CA PHE A 190 0.26 -15.96 -30.56
C PHE A 190 1.39 -15.83 -29.53
N GLU A 191 2.65 -15.84 -29.98
CA GLU A 191 3.81 -15.72 -29.11
C GLU A 191 3.90 -14.33 -28.47
N PRO A 192 4.37 -14.21 -27.22
CA PRO A 192 4.61 -12.91 -26.60
C PRO A 192 5.56 -12.06 -27.44
N SER A 193 5.20 -10.81 -27.71
CA SER A 193 5.99 -9.86 -28.50
C SER A 193 7.31 -9.42 -27.84
N GLY A 194 7.53 -9.78 -26.57
CA GLY A 194 8.64 -9.28 -25.76
C GLY A 194 8.47 -7.85 -25.26
N THR A 195 7.45 -7.12 -25.71
CA THR A 195 7.13 -5.75 -25.24
C THR A 195 6.38 -5.74 -23.91
N GLY A 196 5.88 -6.90 -23.46
CA GLY A 196 5.03 -7.05 -22.28
C GLY A 196 3.54 -6.85 -22.59
N GLU A 197 3.19 -6.42 -23.80
CA GLU A 197 1.82 -6.31 -24.27
C GLU A 197 1.24 -7.67 -24.68
N SER A 198 -0.09 -7.75 -24.70
CA SER A 198 -0.80 -8.93 -25.17
C SER A 198 -0.58 -9.16 -26.66
N PRO A 199 -0.47 -10.42 -27.15
CA PRO A 199 -0.41 -10.69 -28.58
C PRO A 199 -1.61 -10.14 -29.36
N LEU A 200 -2.77 -9.96 -28.71
CA LEU A 200 -3.96 -9.37 -29.34
C LEU A 200 -3.78 -7.89 -29.71
N ALA A 201 -2.85 -7.18 -29.07
CA ALA A 201 -2.59 -5.76 -29.33
C ALA A 201 -2.06 -5.49 -30.74
N THR A 202 -1.49 -6.51 -31.40
CA THR A 202 -0.94 -6.40 -32.75
C THR A 202 -1.90 -6.88 -33.84
N VAL A 203 -3.09 -7.38 -33.46
CA VAL A 203 -4.10 -7.91 -34.38
C VAL A 203 -5.05 -6.78 -34.77
N ASP A 204 -4.60 -5.89 -35.66
CA ASP A 204 -5.33 -4.68 -36.06
C ASP A 204 -6.77 -4.95 -36.53
N SER A 205 -7.01 -6.09 -37.18
CA SER A 205 -8.33 -6.52 -37.65
C SER A 205 -9.32 -6.85 -36.53
N TRP A 206 -8.83 -7.14 -35.32
CA TRP A 206 -9.65 -7.51 -34.17
C TRP A 206 -9.70 -6.41 -33.12
N VAL A 207 -8.53 -5.81 -32.79
CA VAL A 207 -8.43 -4.78 -31.76
C VAL A 207 -9.12 -3.49 -32.16
N ASN A 208 -9.05 -3.08 -33.44
CA ASN A 208 -9.71 -1.88 -33.90
C ASN A 208 -11.20 -2.14 -34.12
N THR A 209 -12.06 -1.36 -33.47
CA THR A 209 -13.51 -1.50 -33.53
C THR A 209 -14.20 -0.13 -33.45
N THR A 210 -15.52 -0.11 -33.36
CA THR A 210 -16.30 1.11 -33.10
C THR A 210 -16.81 1.13 -31.67
N CYS A 211 -16.97 2.33 -31.13
CA CYS A 211 -17.53 2.53 -29.80
C CYS A 211 -19.04 2.23 -29.84
N PRO A 212 -19.56 1.30 -29.04
CA PRO A 212 -20.99 0.98 -29.03
C PRO A 212 -21.85 2.13 -28.51
N HIS A 213 -21.25 3.10 -27.80
CA HIS A 213 -21.96 4.26 -27.25
C HIS A 213 -22.06 5.44 -28.24
N CYS A 214 -20.99 5.75 -28.99
CA CYS A 214 -20.94 6.94 -29.85
C CYS A 214 -20.64 6.68 -31.33
N GLY A 215 -20.42 5.43 -31.73
CA GLY A 215 -20.10 5.02 -33.10
C GLY A 215 -18.71 5.42 -33.60
N GLY A 216 -17.94 6.20 -32.84
CA GLY A 216 -16.58 6.62 -33.20
C GLY A 216 -15.56 5.48 -33.16
N PRO A 217 -14.35 5.69 -33.72
CA PRO A 217 -13.27 4.70 -33.66
C PRO A 217 -12.84 4.43 -32.22
N ALA A 218 -12.61 3.15 -31.91
CA ALA A 218 -12.25 2.68 -30.58
C ALA A 218 -11.39 1.41 -30.66
N LYS A 219 -10.85 0.97 -29.52
CA LYS A 219 -10.02 -0.24 -29.44
C LYS A 219 -10.55 -1.21 -28.39
N ARG A 220 -10.61 -2.52 -28.69
CA ARG A 220 -10.93 -3.55 -27.69
C ARG A 220 -9.82 -3.64 -26.62
N GLU A 221 -10.18 -4.11 -25.43
CA GLU A 221 -9.21 -4.52 -24.40
C GLU A 221 -8.38 -5.72 -24.89
N THR A 222 -7.09 -5.78 -24.52
CA THR A 222 -6.13 -6.78 -25.04
C THR A 222 -5.21 -7.36 -23.98
#